data_AF-A0A535E5F3-F1
#
_entry.id   AF-A0A535E5F3-F1
#
_cell.length_a   1.000
_cell.length_b   1.000
_cell.length_c   1.000
_cell.angle_alpha   90.00
_cell.angle_beta   90.00
_cell.angle_gamma   90.00
#
_symmetry.space_group_name_H-M   'P 1'
#
loop_
_entity.id
_entity.type
_entity.pdbx_description
1 polymer ?
#
loop_
_entity_poly.entity_id
_entity_poly.type
_entity_poly.pdbx_seq_one_letter_code
_entity_poly.pdbx_strand_id
1 'polypeptide(L)'
;MNRPRINPSRHFLVEMQLDDISWDEVAAAWQHCELDRESRDHPGFRVRTSPTLPDGSRVSVVGRVHQDGMALDLITTWRSR
;
A
#
# COMPACT_ATOMS: atom_id res chain seq x y z
N MET A 1 -1.78 -1.34 -21.92
CA MET A 1 -1.19 -1.84 -20.67
C MET A 1 -2.34 -2.24 -19.76
N ASN A 2 -2.37 -3.50 -19.29
CA ASN A 2 -3.31 -3.92 -18.27
C ASN A 2 -2.90 -3.29 -16.94
N ARG A 3 -3.85 -2.64 -16.25
CA ARG A 3 -3.60 -2.09 -14.92
C ARG A 3 -3.62 -3.25 -13.90
N PRO A 4 -2.73 -3.26 -12.90
CA PRO A 4 -2.75 -4.29 -11.87
C PRO A 4 -4.09 -4.25 -11.11
N ARG A 5 -4.62 -5.42 -10.79
CA ARG A 5 -5.83 -5.56 -9.97
C ARG A 5 -5.48 -5.26 -8.52
N ILE A 6 -6.15 -4.28 -7.93
CA ILE A 6 -5.97 -3.90 -6.52
C ILE A 6 -6.96 -4.67 -5.66
N ASN A 7 -6.47 -5.40 -4.65
CA ASN A 7 -7.28 -6.18 -3.71
C ASN A 7 -7.00 -5.68 -2.28
N PRO A 8 -7.79 -4.74 -1.72
CA PRO A 8 -7.62 -4.34 -0.33
C PRO A 8 -8.14 -5.41 0.63
N SER A 9 -7.37 -5.70 1.67
CA SER A 9 -7.82 -6.53 2.78
C SER A 9 -8.90 -5.79 3.60
N ARG A 10 -9.73 -6.54 4.35
CA ARG A 10 -10.69 -5.92 5.27
C ARG A 10 -9.99 -5.06 6.34
N HIS A 11 -8.84 -5.52 6.84
CA HIS A 11 -8.05 -4.80 7.83
C HIS A 11 -7.57 -3.45 7.29
N PHE A 12 -7.05 -3.44 6.06
CA PHE A 12 -6.63 -2.23 5.34
C PHE A 12 -7.75 -1.19 5.25
N LEU A 13 -8.96 -1.62 4.87
CA LEU A 13 -10.12 -0.71 4.76
C LEU A 13 -10.53 -0.11 6.10
N VAL A 14 -10.44 -0.89 7.18
CA VAL A 14 -10.73 -0.40 8.54
C VAL A 14 -9.71 0.64 8.98
N GLU A 15 -8.42 0.39 8.75
CA GLU A 15 -7.37 1.35 9.11
C GLU A 15 -7.46 2.65 8.29
N MET A 16 -7.75 2.56 6.98
CA MET A 16 -8.03 3.75 6.17
C MET A 16 -9.12 4.63 6.79
N GLN A 17 -10.20 4.01 7.28
CA GLN A 17 -11.30 4.72 7.90
C GLN A 17 -10.91 5.32 9.26
N LEU A 18 -10.14 4.60 10.08
CA LEU A 18 -9.71 5.06 11.40
C LEU A 18 -8.74 6.24 11.33
N ASP A 19 -7.83 6.23 10.35
CA ASP A 19 -6.79 7.25 10.18
C ASP A 19 -7.17 8.37 9.20
N ASP A 20 -8.42 8.37 8.72
CA ASP A 20 -8.95 9.30 7.72
C ASP A 20 -8.02 9.41 6.51
N ILE A 21 -7.66 8.25 5.95
CA ILE A 21 -6.81 8.12 4.77
C ILE A 21 -7.69 7.85 3.56
N SER A 22 -7.59 8.73 2.58
CA SER A 22 -8.28 8.62 1.30
C SER A 22 -7.56 7.67 0.33
N TRP A 23 -8.30 7.19 -0.69
CA TRP A 23 -7.70 6.42 -1.78
C TRP A 23 -6.70 7.22 -2.61
N ASP A 24 -6.83 8.55 -2.68
CA ASP A 24 -5.88 9.41 -3.36
C ASP A 24 -4.54 9.48 -2.62
N GLU A 25 -4.57 9.50 -1.29
CA GLU A 25 -3.36 9.43 -0.46
C GLU A 25 -2.69 8.06 -0.56
N VAL A 26 -3.47 6.98 -0.60
CA VAL A 26 -2.95 5.63 -0.89
C VAL A 26 -2.29 5.59 -2.27
N ALA A 27 -2.92 6.16 -3.29
CA ALA A 27 -2.38 6.22 -4.64
C ALA A 27 -1.10 7.05 -4.71
N ALA A 28 -1.04 8.20 -4.04
CA ALA A 28 0.15 9.02 -3.92
C ALA A 28 1.29 8.26 -3.22
N ALA A 29 0.98 7.56 -2.12
CA ALA A 29 1.96 6.71 -1.44
C ALA A 29 2.46 5.58 -2.33
N TRP A 30 1.59 5.02 -3.15
CA TRP A 30 1.94 3.96 -4.08
C TRP A 30 2.90 4.41 -5.20
N GLN A 31 2.86 5.68 -5.62
CA GLN A 31 3.81 6.21 -6.60
C GLN A 31 5.26 6.21 -6.10
N HIS A 32 5.46 6.15 -4.78
CA HIS A 32 6.77 6.10 -4.13
C HIS A 32 7.08 4.72 -3.55
N CYS A 33 6.53 3.66 -4.16
CA CYS A 33 6.71 2.31 -3.65
C CYS A 33 8.12 1.77 -3.89
N GLU A 34 8.70 1.17 -2.85
CA GLU A 34 9.94 0.43 -2.94
C GLU A 34 9.68 -1.06 -2.60
N LEU A 35 10.32 -1.95 -3.36
CA LEU A 35 10.31 -3.38 -3.05
C LEU A 35 11.12 -3.58 -1.76
N ASP A 36 10.46 -4.05 -0.70
CA ASP A 36 11.08 -4.28 0.62
C ASP A 36 11.87 -5.60 0.58
N ARG A 37 11.17 -6.71 0.36
CA ARG A 37 11.75 -8.06 0.32
C ARG A 37 10.79 -9.06 -0.32
N GLU A 38 11.30 -10.22 -0.71
CA GLU A 38 10.44 -11.35 -1.09
C GLU A 38 9.57 -11.79 0.10
N SER A 39 8.30 -12.04 -0.19
CA SER A 39 7.33 -12.48 0.80
C SER A 39 7.63 -13.93 1.21
N ARG A 40 7.69 -14.18 2.51
CA ARG A 40 7.96 -15.53 3.05
C ARG A 40 6.74 -16.43 3.04
N ASP A 41 5.56 -15.84 3.18
CA ASP A 41 4.31 -16.57 3.41
C ASP A 41 3.57 -16.85 2.10
N HIS A 42 3.91 -16.12 1.04
CA HIS A 42 3.28 -16.23 -0.27
C HIS A 42 4.20 -15.80 -1.42
N PRO A 43 4.01 -16.29 -2.66
CA PRO A 43 4.70 -15.79 -3.84
C PRO A 43 4.49 -14.29 -4.04
N GLY A 44 5.57 -13.56 -4.34
CA GLY A 44 5.57 -12.12 -4.62
C GLY A 44 6.51 -11.32 -3.72
N PHE A 45 6.47 -10.00 -3.88
CA PHE A 45 7.30 -9.06 -3.12
C PHE A 45 6.44 -8.25 -2.17
N ARG A 46 6.92 -8.10 -0.94
CA ARG A 46 6.39 -7.12 -0.01
C ARG A 46 6.78 -5.72 -0.47
N VAL A 47 5.81 -4.82 -0.39
CA VAL A 47 6.00 -3.41 -0.72
C VAL A 47 5.64 -2.58 0.49
N ARG A 48 6.45 -1.57 0.76
CA ARG A 48 6.17 -0.57 1.78
C ARG A 48 6.34 0.81 1.17
N THR A 49 5.41 1.69 1.49
CA THR A 49 5.47 3.10 1.14
C THR A 49 5.47 3.92 2.42
N SER A 50 6.09 5.10 2.39
CA SER A 50 6.02 6.08 3.47
C SER A 50 6.32 7.50 2.96
N PRO A 51 5.61 8.01 1.93
CA PRO A 51 5.77 9.42 1.53
C PRO A 51 5.43 10.37 2.68
N THR A 52 5.99 11.58 2.60
CA THR A 52 5.48 12.73 3.35
C THR A 52 4.48 13.48 2.47
N LEU A 53 3.26 13.68 2.96
CA LEU A 53 2.18 14.40 2.29
C LEU A 53 2.36 15.93 2.42
N PRO A 54 1.65 16.74 1.62
CA PRO A 54 1.77 18.21 1.68
C PRO A 54 1.43 18.83 3.04
N ASP A 55 0.60 18.17 3.85
CA ASP A 55 0.24 18.59 5.20
C ASP A 55 1.32 18.24 6.26
N GLY A 56 2.44 17.63 5.83
CA GLY A 56 3.54 17.19 6.68
C GLY A 56 3.33 15.82 7.32
N SER A 57 2.15 15.21 7.19
CA SER A 57 1.91 13.85 7.68
C SER A 57 2.57 12.80 6.79
N ARG A 58 2.79 11.60 7.33
CA ARG A 58 3.27 10.44 6.57
C ARG A 58 2.19 9.38 6.51
N VAL A 59 1.85 8.94 5.31
CA VAL A 59 0.97 7.79 5.10
C VAL A 59 1.83 6.61 4.70
N SER A 60 1.71 5.52 5.44
CA SER A 60 2.37 4.27 5.08
C SER A 60 1.36 3.27 4.54
N VAL A 61 1.72 2.60 3.46
CA VAL A 61 0.94 1.49 2.88
C VAL A 61 1.84 0.28 2.81
N VAL A 62 1.38 -0.85 3.35
CA VAL A 62 2.04 -2.14 3.19
C VAL A 62 1.15 -3.02 2.34
N GLY A 63 1.75 -3.58 1.30
CA GLY A 63 1.07 -4.51 0.40
C GLY A 63 1.99 -5.60 -0.13
N ARG A 64 1.47 -6.33 -1.10
CA ARG A 64 2.17 -7.39 -1.82
C ARG A 64 1.91 -7.26 -3.31
N VAL A 65 2.99 -7.18 -4.09
CA VAL A 65 2.94 -7.31 -5.55
C VAL A 65 3.19 -8.77 -5.91
N HIS A 66 2.26 -9.37 -6.67
CA HIS A 66 2.41 -10.74 -7.16
C HIS A 66 3.56 -10.82 -8.18
N GLN A 67 4.18 -11.99 -8.34
CA GLN A 67 5.35 -12.16 -9.23
C GLN A 67 5.07 -11.78 -10.69
N ASP A 68 3.83 -11.93 -11.15
CA ASP A 68 3.40 -11.55 -12.50
C ASP A 68 3.17 -10.04 -12.66
N GLY A 69 3.23 -9.26 -11.56
CA GLY A 69 2.95 -7.83 -11.55
C GLY A 69 1.48 -7.46 -11.82
N MET A 70 0.58 -8.45 -11.90
CA MET A 70 -0.81 -8.25 -12.33
C MET A 70 -1.77 -8.04 -11.16
N ALA A 71 -1.34 -8.33 -9.94
CA ALA A 71 -2.14 -8.13 -8.74
C ALA A 71 -1.34 -7.47 -7.62
N LEU A 72 -2.04 -6.57 -6.91
CA LEU A 72 -1.57 -5.88 -5.73
C LEU A 72 -2.55 -6.12 -4.58
N ASP A 73 -2.09 -6.76 -3.52
CA ASP A 73 -2.88 -6.91 -2.30
C ASP A 73 -2.46 -5.85 -1.28
N LEU A 74 -3.40 -5.04 -0.80
CA LEU A 74 -3.14 -4.02 0.22
C LEU A 74 -3.50 -4.59 1.59
N ILE A 75 -2.54 -4.56 2.52
CA ILE A 75 -2.62 -5.33 3.78
C ILE A 75 -2.96 -4.42 4.95
N THR A 76 -2.20 -3.33 5.13
CA THR A 76 -2.34 -2.38 6.24
C THR A 76 -1.94 -0.97 5.80
N THR A 77 -2.53 0.03 6.44
CA THR A 77 -2.14 1.43 6.29
C THR A 77 -2.12 2.12 7.65
N TRP A 78 -1.30 3.15 7.78
CA TRP A 78 -1.38 4.05 8.93
C TRP A 78 -0.89 5.45 8.59
N ARG A 79 -1.36 6.44 9.36
CA ARG A 79 -0.87 7.82 9.32
C ARG A 79 0.01 8.12 10.54
N SER A 80 1.14 8.78 10.34
CA SER A 80 2.00 9.32 11.42
C SER A 80 2.27 10.81 11.22
N ARG A 81 2.47 11.56 12.32
CA ARG A 81 2.89 12.97 12.31
C ARG A 81 4.36 13.09 12.67
#